data_AF-A0A838YGM6-F1
#
_entry.id   AF-A0A838YGM6-F1
#
_cell.length_a   1.000
_cell.length_b   1.000
_cell.length_c   1.000
_cell.angle_alpha   90.00
_cell.angle_beta   90.00
_cell.angle_gamma   90.00
#
_symmetry.space_group_name_H-M   'P 1'
#
loop_
_entity.id
_entity.type
_entity.pdbx_description
1 polymer ?
#
loop_
_entity_poly.entity_id
_entity_poly.type
_entity_poly.pdbx_seq_one_letter_code
_entity_poly.pdbx_strand_id
1 'polypeptide(L)'
;MVQVSYPGVYIQEVPSGVNIITGVSTSIAAFFGRTSSGLVNKPTRCQSWGDFEREFVGSPEGSDLAAYVRQFFDNGGSDCYVVRIAHGAENADLVISNLNGIQVLVATAKYPGSVGNLIRIGINYNTKNPEDTFNMIISLTDGTNETVVEEFTNLSINSTSTNYAPDVITQSSEYIELALESTLVPDTSAPNSGYSESRRPLNITSSQNLIDELNGIIDNEHRRFEISVNDGPYVQVNLKENDGVDAILTADDPADLQGTLDNIANEIATKINAAIDAVIPPGTPKVTCSLPSGNIQVLRIISNDNSLASVRIRKDANEDVSSRLMLGIDQGGIEFTRYSALRPAPNANVFDLRNVNALQIWFRMQL
;
A
#
# COMPACT_ATOMS: atom_id res chain seq x y z
N MET A 1 -8.42 9.31 -53.73
CA MET A 1 -9.08 8.65 -54.87
C MET A 1 -8.59 9.34 -56.13
N VAL A 2 -7.92 8.62 -57.04
CA VAL A 2 -7.37 9.22 -58.27
C VAL A 2 -8.52 9.47 -59.24
N GLN A 3 -8.70 10.72 -59.67
CA GLN A 3 -9.73 11.08 -60.65
C GLN A 3 -9.22 10.76 -62.06
N VAL A 4 -9.90 9.86 -62.77
CA VAL A 4 -9.55 9.46 -64.15
C VAL A 4 -10.56 10.08 -65.12
N SER A 5 -10.11 10.66 -66.23
CA SER A 5 -10.95 11.47 -67.12
C SER A 5 -11.48 10.75 -68.37
N TYR A 6 -11.11 9.48 -68.61
CA TYR A 6 -11.59 8.69 -69.76
C TYR A 6 -11.66 7.19 -69.41
N PRO A 7 -12.55 6.39 -70.04
CA PRO A 7 -12.66 4.97 -69.76
C PRO A 7 -11.42 4.22 -70.27
N GLY A 8 -10.72 3.54 -69.36
CA GLY A 8 -9.51 2.75 -69.61
C GLY A 8 -9.09 1.94 -68.39
N VAL A 9 -8.15 1.01 -68.57
CA VAL A 9 -7.56 0.22 -67.46
C VAL A 9 -6.39 1.01 -66.88
N TYR A 10 -6.50 1.41 -65.61
CA TYR A 10 -5.45 2.11 -64.88
C TYR A 10 -4.83 1.16 -63.85
N ILE A 11 -3.53 0.93 -63.97
CA ILE A 11 -2.76 0.14 -63.00
C ILE A 11 -2.24 1.12 -61.96
N GLN A 12 -2.68 0.95 -60.71
CA GLN A 12 -2.12 1.62 -59.55
C GLN A 12 -1.20 0.64 -58.84
N GLU A 13 0.12 0.79 -59.01
CA GLU A 13 1.09 0.08 -58.19
C GLU A 13 1.09 0.70 -56.80
N VAL A 14 0.46 0.02 -55.85
CA VAL A 14 0.63 0.31 -54.43
C VAL A 14 2.02 -0.20 -54.06
N PRO A 15 2.95 0.63 -53.53
CA PRO A 15 4.21 0.12 -53.03
C PRO A 15 3.89 -0.93 -51.97
N SER A 16 4.21 -2.19 -52.26
CA SER A 16 4.23 -3.24 -51.25
C SER A 16 5.22 -2.78 -50.20
N GLY A 17 4.73 -2.34 -49.03
CA GLY A 17 5.57 -2.12 -47.87
C GLY A 17 6.34 -3.41 -47.63
N VAL A 18 7.62 -3.41 -48.00
CA VAL A 18 8.47 -4.57 -47.82
C VAL A 18 8.68 -4.69 -46.31
N ASN A 19 7.84 -5.48 -45.65
CA ASN A 19 8.13 -5.97 -44.32
C ASN A 19 9.30 -6.93 -44.51
N ILE A 20 10.51 -6.40 -44.46
CA ILE A 20 11.72 -7.21 -44.44
C ILE A 20 11.56 -8.14 -43.24
N ILE A 21 11.63 -9.45 -43.46
CA ILE A 21 11.74 -10.40 -42.36
C ILE A 21 13.09 -10.09 -41.70
N THR A 22 13.06 -9.43 -40.55
CA THR A 22 14.26 -9.23 -39.76
C THR A 22 14.84 -10.60 -39.44
N GLY A 23 16.10 -10.83 -39.79
CA GLY A 23 16.78 -12.07 -39.45
C GLY A 23 16.79 -12.21 -37.94
N VAL A 24 16.14 -13.25 -37.41
CA VAL A 24 16.28 -13.65 -36.01
C VAL A 24 17.66 -14.29 -35.86
N SER A 25 18.42 -13.93 -34.82
CA SER A 25 19.75 -14.52 -34.57
C SER A 25 19.62 -16.03 -34.39
N THR A 26 20.14 -16.80 -35.34
CA THR A 26 20.08 -18.27 -35.34
C THR A 26 21.23 -18.91 -34.56
N SER A 27 22.09 -18.12 -33.90
CA SER A 27 23.32 -18.58 -33.25
C SER A 27 23.50 -18.03 -31.84
N ILE A 28 22.47 -18.18 -30.99
CA ILE A 28 22.58 -17.86 -29.56
C ILE A 28 22.90 -19.15 -28.80
N ALA A 29 24.08 -19.22 -28.19
CA ALA A 29 24.49 -20.37 -27.39
C ALA A 29 23.88 -20.33 -25.98
N ALA A 30 23.72 -21.50 -25.35
CA ALA A 30 23.35 -21.59 -23.94
C ALA A 30 24.36 -22.46 -23.19
N PHE A 31 24.93 -21.92 -22.11
CA PHE A 31 25.90 -22.60 -21.27
C PHE A 31 25.32 -22.84 -19.87
N PHE A 32 25.50 -24.05 -19.36
CA PHE A 32 25.09 -24.44 -18.02
C PHE A 32 26.33 -24.90 -17.25
N GLY A 33 26.55 -24.36 -16.06
CA GLY A 33 27.70 -24.75 -15.26
C GLY A 33 27.78 -24.07 -13.90
N ARG A 34 28.84 -24.38 -13.15
CA ARG A 34 29.00 -23.89 -11.78
C ARG A 34 29.93 -22.68 -11.76
N THR A 35 29.57 -21.67 -10.99
CA THR A 35 30.39 -20.46 -10.74
C THR A 35 30.33 -20.12 -9.25
N SER A 36 31.27 -19.34 -8.74
CA SER A 36 31.27 -18.95 -7.31
C SER A 36 30.30 -17.80 -7.03
N SER A 37 30.06 -16.93 -8.01
CA SER A 37 29.10 -15.83 -7.98
C SER A 37 28.10 -15.89 -9.15
N GLY A 38 27.06 -15.05 -9.09
CA GLY A 38 25.99 -14.94 -10.08
C GLY A 38 24.69 -15.59 -9.61
N LEU A 39 23.56 -15.18 -10.19
CA LEU A 39 22.24 -15.69 -9.81
C LEU A 39 22.08 -17.16 -10.23
N VAL A 40 21.74 -18.03 -9.27
CA VAL A 40 21.56 -19.46 -9.52
C VAL A 40 20.23 -19.68 -10.25
N ASN A 41 20.24 -20.53 -11.28
CA ASN A 41 19.10 -20.88 -12.12
C ASN A 41 18.45 -19.70 -12.87
N LYS A 42 19.11 -18.53 -12.94
CA LYS A 42 18.68 -17.41 -13.80
C LYS A 42 19.48 -17.41 -15.10
N PRO A 43 18.84 -17.42 -16.28
CA PRO A 43 19.54 -17.18 -17.54
C PRO A 43 19.99 -15.73 -17.65
N THR A 44 21.30 -15.51 -17.64
CA THR A 44 21.90 -14.19 -17.85
C THR A 44 22.48 -14.13 -19.27
N ARG A 45 22.05 -13.14 -20.05
CA ARG A 45 22.57 -12.91 -21.40
C ARG A 45 23.94 -12.24 -21.32
N CYS A 46 24.92 -12.82 -21.99
CA CYS A 46 26.26 -12.27 -22.13
C CYS A 46 26.56 -12.06 -23.61
N GLN A 47 26.99 -10.87 -23.99
CA GLN A 47 27.36 -10.54 -25.39
C GLN A 47 28.87 -10.42 -25.56
N SER A 48 29.62 -10.45 -24.45
CA SER A 48 31.06 -10.41 -24.43
C SER A 48 31.61 -11.23 -23.26
N TRP A 49 32.90 -11.56 -23.33
CA TRP A 49 33.61 -12.16 -22.21
C TRP A 49 33.59 -11.26 -20.95
N GLY A 50 33.69 -9.94 -21.12
CA GLY A 50 33.63 -9.00 -20.00
C GLY A 50 32.27 -8.98 -19.28
N ASP A 51 31.18 -9.31 -19.97
CA ASP A 51 29.87 -9.48 -19.34
C ASP A 51 29.84 -10.72 -18.46
N PHE A 52 30.45 -11.81 -18.92
CA PHE A 52 30.57 -13.03 -18.13
C PHE A 52 31.42 -12.80 -16.88
N GLU A 53 32.59 -12.16 -16.99
CA GLU A 53 33.46 -11.90 -15.83
C GLU A 53 32.82 -10.99 -14.78
N ARG A 54 31.97 -10.06 -15.22
CA ARG A 54 31.26 -9.14 -14.32
C ARG A 54 30.19 -9.85 -13.50
N GLU A 55 29.43 -10.76 -14.12
CA GLU A 55 28.32 -11.45 -13.47
C GLU A 55 28.77 -12.72 -12.72
N PHE A 56 29.66 -13.49 -13.34
CA PHE A 56 30.04 -14.83 -12.91
C PHE A 56 31.50 -14.87 -12.47
N VAL A 57 31.74 -14.40 -11.24
CA VAL A 57 33.08 -14.38 -10.65
C VAL A 57 33.44 -15.76 -10.08
N GLY A 58 34.66 -16.20 -10.38
CA GLY A 58 35.28 -17.39 -9.81
C GLY A 58 34.76 -18.70 -10.41
N SER A 59 35.69 -19.64 -10.60
CA SER A 59 35.38 -21.01 -11.03
C SER A 59 35.63 -21.97 -9.88
N PRO A 60 34.60 -22.65 -9.34
CA PRO A 60 34.79 -23.69 -8.34
C PRO A 60 35.52 -24.89 -8.95
N GLU A 61 36.17 -25.68 -8.10
CA GLU A 61 36.93 -26.86 -8.54
C GLU A 61 36.05 -27.85 -9.33
N GLY A 62 36.56 -28.28 -10.49
CA GLY A 62 35.83 -29.12 -11.45
C GLY A 62 34.75 -28.40 -12.24
N SER A 63 34.77 -27.07 -12.33
CA SER A 63 33.93 -26.31 -13.27
C SER A 63 34.77 -25.72 -14.39
N ASP A 64 34.44 -26.11 -15.62
CA ASP A 64 35.08 -25.62 -16.84
C ASP A 64 34.22 -24.56 -17.57
N LEU A 65 33.13 -24.10 -16.94
CA LEU A 65 32.16 -23.18 -17.54
C LEU A 65 32.84 -21.91 -18.07
N ALA A 66 33.70 -21.30 -17.26
CA ALA A 66 34.43 -20.10 -17.64
C ALA A 66 35.31 -20.33 -18.86
N ALA A 67 35.98 -21.49 -18.96
CA ALA A 67 36.82 -21.84 -20.10
C ALA A 67 35.98 -22.04 -21.37
N TYR A 68 34.83 -22.72 -21.28
CA TYR A 68 33.93 -22.91 -22.43
C TYR A 68 33.35 -21.59 -22.95
N VAL A 69 32.92 -20.71 -22.05
CA VAL A 69 32.39 -19.39 -22.43
C VAL A 69 33.49 -18.52 -23.05
N ARG A 70 34.71 -18.55 -22.48
CA ARG A 70 35.87 -17.85 -23.04
C ARG A 70 36.16 -18.32 -24.47
N GLN A 71 36.26 -19.63 -24.66
CA GLN A 71 36.52 -20.21 -25.98
C GLN A 71 35.42 -19.88 -26.98
N PHE A 72 34.15 -19.83 -26.56
CA PHE A 72 33.06 -19.43 -27.44
C PHE A 72 33.25 -18.02 -28.02
N PHE A 73 33.56 -17.04 -27.16
CA PHE A 73 33.82 -15.67 -27.61
C PHE A 73 35.12 -15.56 -28.42
N ASP A 74 36.18 -16.26 -28.04
CA ASP A 74 37.45 -16.28 -28.79
C ASP A 74 37.30 -16.92 -30.19
N ASN A 75 36.34 -17.83 -30.38
CA ASN A 75 36.01 -18.46 -31.66
C ASN A 75 34.95 -17.68 -32.47
N GLY A 76 34.62 -16.45 -32.10
CA GLY A 76 33.71 -15.58 -32.85
C GLY A 76 32.24 -15.71 -32.49
N GLY A 77 31.90 -16.38 -31.38
CA GLY A 77 30.57 -16.31 -30.79
C GLY A 77 30.25 -14.88 -30.31
N SER A 78 29.02 -14.42 -30.51
CA SER A 78 28.64 -13.02 -30.22
C SER A 78 27.51 -12.88 -29.19
N ASP A 79 26.82 -13.96 -28.87
CA ASP A 79 25.63 -13.94 -28.00
C ASP A 79 25.43 -15.29 -27.32
N CYS A 80 25.36 -15.30 -26.00
CA CYS A 80 25.03 -16.50 -25.26
C CYS A 80 24.21 -16.20 -24.00
N TYR A 81 23.49 -17.22 -23.53
CA TYR A 81 22.93 -17.26 -22.20
C TYR A 81 23.79 -18.16 -21.31
N VAL A 82 24.07 -17.70 -20.11
CA VAL A 82 24.78 -18.49 -19.09
C VAL A 82 23.84 -18.70 -17.92
N VAL A 83 23.69 -19.95 -17.51
CA VAL A 83 22.89 -20.35 -16.35
C VAL A 83 23.82 -20.99 -15.32
N ARG A 84 23.95 -20.34 -14.16
CA ARG A 84 24.65 -20.91 -13.02
C ARG A 84 23.80 -22.00 -12.38
N ILE A 85 24.38 -23.18 -12.20
CA ILE A 85 23.78 -24.30 -11.45
C ILE A 85 24.54 -24.53 -10.15
N ALA A 86 23.82 -24.93 -9.09
CA ALA A 86 24.37 -25.29 -7.80
C ALA A 86 23.55 -26.41 -7.17
N HIS A 87 24.19 -27.27 -6.37
CA HIS A 87 23.51 -28.31 -5.60
C HIS A 87 23.30 -27.82 -4.16
N GLY A 88 22.10 -28.04 -3.61
CA GLY A 88 21.77 -27.67 -2.23
C GLY A 88 21.75 -26.16 -1.97
N ALA A 89 21.58 -25.34 -3.02
CA ALA A 89 21.37 -23.91 -2.84
C ALA A 89 19.92 -23.68 -2.40
N GLU A 90 19.74 -22.96 -1.28
CA GLU A 90 18.44 -22.62 -0.72
C GLU A 90 18.16 -21.13 -0.89
N ASN A 91 16.87 -20.79 -0.96
CA ASN A 91 16.42 -19.41 -0.98
C ASN A 91 16.48 -18.85 0.44
N ALA A 92 17.09 -17.67 0.60
CA ALA A 92 17.05 -16.96 1.87
C ALA A 92 15.63 -16.42 2.11
N ASP A 93 15.15 -16.52 3.34
CA ASP A 93 13.86 -15.98 3.77
C ASP A 93 14.00 -15.02 4.96
N LEU A 94 13.03 -14.13 5.10
CA LEU A 94 12.91 -13.18 6.19
C LEU A 94 11.45 -13.08 6.62
N VAL A 95 11.19 -13.41 7.88
CA VAL A 95 9.90 -13.17 8.51
C VAL A 95 9.82 -11.72 8.97
N ILE A 96 8.75 -11.03 8.58
CA ILE A 96 8.50 -9.62 8.88
C ILE A 96 7.31 -9.52 9.82
N SER A 97 7.54 -8.91 10.99
CA SER A 97 6.53 -8.72 12.02
C SER A 97 5.90 -7.32 11.97
N ASN A 98 4.68 -7.19 12.51
CA ASN A 98 4.06 -5.90 12.79
C ASN A 98 4.66 -5.25 14.05
N LEU A 99 4.18 -4.04 14.38
CA LEU A 99 4.61 -3.28 15.56
C LEU A 99 4.42 -4.01 16.90
N ASN A 100 3.51 -5.00 16.95
CA ASN A 100 3.22 -5.80 18.13
C ASN A 100 4.03 -7.12 18.17
N GLY A 101 4.96 -7.33 17.22
CA GLY A 101 5.79 -8.54 17.13
C GLY A 101 5.09 -9.74 16.49
N ILE A 102 3.84 -9.62 16.03
CA ILE A 102 3.13 -10.67 15.31
C ILE A 102 3.75 -10.81 13.93
N GLN A 103 4.11 -12.02 13.54
CA GLN A 103 4.63 -12.33 12.21
C GLN A 103 3.52 -12.19 11.17
N VAL A 104 3.74 -11.38 10.13
CA VAL A 104 2.69 -11.06 9.13
C VAL A 104 3.08 -11.53 7.75
N LEU A 105 4.33 -11.29 7.34
CA LEU A 105 4.79 -11.58 6.00
C LEU A 105 6.06 -12.43 6.04
N VAL A 106 6.24 -13.22 4.98
CA VAL A 106 7.50 -13.89 4.68
C VAL A 106 7.98 -13.36 3.34
N ALA A 107 9.16 -12.75 3.33
CA ALA A 107 9.87 -12.41 2.12
C ALA A 107 10.88 -13.52 1.81
N THR A 108 10.85 -14.05 0.59
CA THR A 108 11.75 -15.12 0.15
C THR A 108 12.51 -14.64 -1.08
N ALA A 109 13.84 -14.77 -1.09
CA ALA A 109 14.64 -14.44 -2.26
C ALA A 109 14.23 -15.30 -3.46
N LYS A 110 14.10 -14.71 -4.66
CA LYS A 110 13.73 -15.45 -5.89
C LYS A 110 14.79 -16.45 -6.34
N TYR A 111 16.06 -16.12 -6.06
CA TYR A 111 17.19 -16.95 -6.48
C TYR A 111 17.87 -17.57 -5.27
N PRO A 112 18.14 -18.89 -5.30
CA PRO A 112 18.81 -19.56 -4.21
C PRO A 112 20.31 -19.19 -4.14
N GLY A 113 20.88 -19.31 -2.96
CA GLY A 113 22.30 -19.07 -2.69
C GLY A 113 22.58 -17.80 -1.89
N SER A 114 23.87 -17.52 -1.67
CA SER A 114 24.35 -16.45 -0.78
C SER A 114 23.96 -15.04 -1.20
N VAL A 115 23.53 -14.85 -2.45
CA VAL A 115 23.02 -13.57 -2.97
C VAL A 115 21.80 -13.09 -2.20
N GLY A 116 20.94 -13.99 -1.72
CA GLY A 116 19.78 -13.65 -0.90
C GLY A 116 20.17 -12.97 0.41
N ASN A 117 21.34 -13.29 0.98
CA ASN A 117 21.84 -12.72 2.23
C ASN A 117 22.28 -11.25 2.08
N LEU A 118 22.45 -10.77 0.85
CA LEU A 118 22.78 -9.38 0.54
C LEU A 118 21.53 -8.49 0.49
N ILE A 119 20.33 -9.10 0.42
CA ILE A 119 19.08 -8.37 0.35
C ILE A 119 18.77 -7.75 1.72
N ARG A 120 18.36 -6.49 1.70
CA ARG A 120 17.81 -5.77 2.84
C ARG A 120 16.43 -5.26 2.46
N ILE A 121 15.52 -5.31 3.42
CA ILE A 121 14.14 -4.83 3.27
C ILE A 121 13.93 -3.68 4.26
N GLY A 122 13.55 -2.54 3.71
CA GLY A 122 13.13 -1.34 4.38
C GLY A 122 11.61 -1.22 4.39
N ILE A 123 11.00 -0.93 5.54
CA ILE A 123 9.58 -0.59 5.65
C ILE A 123 9.46 0.82 6.23
N ASN A 124 8.65 1.66 5.59
CA ASN A 124 8.26 2.95 6.16
C ASN A 124 6.78 3.24 5.92
N TYR A 125 6.22 4.16 6.71
CA TYR A 125 4.83 4.59 6.60
C TYR A 125 4.67 5.95 5.92
N ASN A 126 5.66 6.40 5.14
CA ASN A 126 5.60 7.67 4.41
C ASN A 126 4.65 7.57 3.21
N THR A 127 3.36 7.48 3.52
CA THR A 127 2.25 7.32 2.60
C THR A 127 1.17 8.34 2.95
N LYS A 128 0.20 8.54 2.05
CA LYS A 128 -0.94 9.40 2.35
C LYS A 128 -1.75 8.88 3.56
N ASN A 129 -1.81 7.55 3.71
CA ASN A 129 -2.58 6.87 4.76
C ASN A 129 -1.63 6.05 5.63
N PRO A 130 -0.86 6.69 6.53
CA PRO A 130 0.17 6.03 7.33
C PRO A 130 -0.38 5.03 8.35
N GLU A 131 -1.71 4.95 8.49
CA GLU A 131 -2.39 3.93 9.29
C GLU A 131 -2.89 2.73 8.48
N ASP A 132 -2.93 2.77 7.15
CA ASP A 132 -3.48 1.70 6.29
C ASP A 132 -2.44 1.14 5.30
N THR A 133 -1.57 2.01 4.79
CA THR A 133 -0.58 1.65 3.77
C THR A 133 0.85 1.78 4.28
N PHE A 134 1.78 1.12 3.59
CA PHE A 134 3.22 1.20 3.84
C PHE A 134 4.00 1.16 2.53
N ASN A 135 5.26 1.54 2.58
CA ASN A 135 6.20 1.39 1.47
C ASN A 135 7.19 0.26 1.80
N MET A 136 7.59 -0.49 0.79
CA MET A 136 8.65 -1.49 0.88
C MET A 136 9.80 -1.08 -0.04
N ILE A 137 11.00 -0.97 0.54
CA ILE A 137 12.23 -0.62 -0.16
C ILE A 137 13.13 -1.85 -0.11
N ILE A 138 13.65 -2.27 -1.26
CA ILE A 138 14.56 -3.39 -1.38
C ILE A 138 15.93 -2.83 -1.77
N SER A 139 16.94 -3.21 -1.02
CA SER A 139 18.31 -2.78 -1.19
C SER A 139 19.25 -3.98 -1.18
N LEU A 140 20.40 -3.81 -1.84
CA LEU A 140 21.51 -4.76 -1.78
C LEU A 140 22.65 -4.14 -0.99
N THR A 141 23.27 -4.93 -0.13
CA THR A 141 24.48 -4.53 0.59
C THR A 141 25.69 -5.37 0.18
N ASP A 142 26.85 -4.73 0.07
CA ASP A 142 28.16 -5.38 -0.06
C ASP A 142 28.87 -5.54 1.31
N GLY A 143 28.16 -5.24 2.41
CA GLY A 143 28.67 -5.20 3.77
C GLY A 143 29.22 -3.84 4.22
N THR A 144 29.46 -2.92 3.29
CA THR A 144 29.97 -1.55 3.56
C THR A 144 29.00 -0.48 3.08
N ASN A 145 28.43 -0.68 1.90
CA ASN A 145 27.46 0.18 1.26
C ASN A 145 26.12 -0.53 1.11
N GLU A 146 25.06 0.24 1.05
CA GLU A 146 23.71 -0.22 0.78
C GLU A 146 23.15 0.58 -0.39
N THR A 147 22.68 -0.12 -1.43
CA THR A 147 22.13 0.49 -2.63
C THR A 147 20.69 0.07 -2.78
N VAL A 148 19.77 1.04 -2.86
CA VAL A 148 18.36 0.77 -3.17
C VAL A 148 18.26 0.30 -4.61
N VAL A 149 17.59 -0.85 -4.81
CA VAL A 149 17.39 -1.47 -6.12
C VAL A 149 15.93 -1.46 -6.54
N GLU A 150 14.99 -1.54 -5.60
CA GLU A 150 13.55 -1.49 -5.89
C GLU A 150 12.82 -0.71 -4.79
N GLU A 151 11.77 0.02 -5.17
CA GLU A 151 10.91 0.74 -4.25
C GLU A 151 9.45 0.55 -4.66
N PHE A 152 8.64 0.09 -3.71
CA PHE A 152 7.22 -0.15 -3.87
C PHE A 152 6.46 0.72 -2.88
N THR A 153 5.53 1.53 -3.39
CA THR A 153 4.82 2.51 -2.57
C THR A 153 3.35 2.18 -2.40
N ASN A 154 2.76 2.63 -1.29
CA ASN A 154 1.33 2.50 -0.99
C ASN A 154 0.81 1.05 -1.03
N LEU A 155 1.61 0.12 -0.52
CA LEU A 155 1.25 -1.29 -0.36
C LEU A 155 0.24 -1.48 0.79
N SER A 156 -0.60 -2.50 0.66
CA SER A 156 -1.62 -2.87 1.66
C SER A 156 -1.55 -4.35 2.03
N ILE A 157 -1.97 -4.70 3.24
CA ILE A 157 -2.19 -6.10 3.70
C ILE A 157 -3.64 -6.57 3.43
N ASN A 158 -4.51 -5.68 2.96
CA ASN A 158 -5.85 -6.06 2.53
C ASN A 158 -5.79 -6.86 1.21
N SER A 159 -6.20 -8.14 1.24
CA SER A 159 -6.18 -9.03 0.07
C SER A 159 -7.14 -8.64 -1.06
N THR A 160 -8.08 -7.74 -0.79
CA THR A 160 -9.00 -7.20 -1.81
C THR A 160 -8.48 -5.91 -2.45
N SER A 161 -7.39 -5.34 -1.92
CA SER A 161 -6.77 -4.15 -2.49
C SER A 161 -6.01 -4.48 -3.77
N THR A 162 -6.06 -3.60 -4.78
CA THR A 162 -5.23 -3.72 -5.97
C THR A 162 -3.73 -3.62 -5.67
N ASN A 163 -3.39 -3.02 -4.53
CA ASN A 163 -2.01 -2.85 -4.07
C ASN A 163 -1.66 -3.87 -2.96
N TYR A 164 -2.29 -5.04 -2.98
CA TYR A 164 -2.02 -6.09 -2.01
C TYR A 164 -0.56 -6.52 -2.10
N ALA A 165 0.18 -6.38 -0.99
CA ALA A 165 1.63 -6.45 -0.98
C ALA A 165 2.17 -7.80 -1.51
N PRO A 166 1.65 -8.98 -1.07
CA PRO A 166 2.08 -10.27 -1.60
C PRO A 166 2.00 -10.36 -3.13
N ASP A 167 0.89 -9.92 -3.72
CA ASP A 167 0.68 -10.00 -5.17
C ASP A 167 1.60 -9.03 -5.92
N VAL A 168 1.62 -7.76 -5.52
CA VAL A 168 2.41 -6.71 -6.18
C VAL A 168 3.89 -7.06 -6.17
N ILE A 169 4.43 -7.46 -5.01
CA ILE A 169 5.85 -7.76 -4.85
C ILE A 169 6.23 -9.03 -5.61
N THR A 170 5.47 -10.10 -5.45
CA THR A 170 5.75 -11.38 -6.14
C THR A 170 5.72 -11.21 -7.66
N GLN A 171 4.80 -10.40 -8.19
CA GLN A 171 4.70 -10.15 -9.62
C GLN A 171 5.79 -9.20 -10.15
N SER A 172 6.20 -8.20 -9.37
CA SER A 172 6.98 -7.06 -9.88
C SER A 172 8.44 -7.00 -9.42
N SER A 173 8.79 -7.62 -8.29
CA SER A 173 10.17 -7.64 -7.80
C SER A 173 11.02 -8.63 -8.59
N GLU A 174 12.25 -8.25 -8.92
CA GLU A 174 13.25 -9.17 -9.46
C GLU A 174 13.95 -10.00 -8.36
N TYR A 175 13.92 -9.54 -7.11
CA TYR A 175 14.76 -10.07 -6.04
C TYR A 175 14.02 -10.96 -5.04
N ILE A 176 12.76 -10.66 -4.73
CA ILE A 176 12.00 -11.39 -3.71
C ILE A 176 10.59 -11.77 -4.19
N GLU A 177 10.03 -12.78 -3.54
CA GLU A 177 8.60 -13.07 -3.49
C GLU A 177 8.12 -12.78 -2.07
N LEU A 178 6.83 -12.48 -1.94
CA LEU A 178 6.25 -12.10 -0.67
C LEU A 178 4.95 -12.87 -0.46
N ALA A 179 4.81 -13.48 0.71
CA ALA A 179 3.62 -14.21 1.11
C ALA A 179 3.14 -13.74 2.49
N LEU A 180 1.87 -14.00 2.80
CA LEU A 180 1.41 -13.95 4.19
C LEU A 180 2.08 -15.07 4.98
N GLU A 181 2.38 -14.79 6.24
CA GLU A 181 2.82 -15.80 7.19
C GLU A 181 1.75 -16.88 7.33
N SER A 182 2.15 -18.14 7.28
CA SER A 182 1.27 -19.31 7.19
C SER A 182 0.32 -19.47 8.37
N THR A 183 0.70 -18.93 9.53
CA THR A 183 -0.10 -18.96 10.76
C THR A 183 -1.07 -17.79 10.87
N LEU A 184 -0.93 -16.78 10.01
CA LEU A 184 -1.81 -15.62 10.00
C LEU A 184 -3.09 -15.96 9.22
N VAL A 185 -4.22 -15.97 9.93
CA VAL A 185 -5.55 -16.01 9.30
C VAL A 185 -6.11 -14.59 9.35
N PRO A 186 -6.07 -13.80 8.25
CA PRO A 186 -6.37 -12.37 8.29
C PRO A 186 -7.76 -12.04 8.85
N ASP A 187 -8.73 -12.94 8.65
CA ASP A 187 -10.12 -12.76 9.08
C ASP A 187 -10.35 -13.07 10.58
N THR A 188 -9.40 -13.69 11.27
CA THR A 188 -9.50 -13.92 12.74
C THR A 188 -8.42 -13.21 13.54
N SER A 189 -7.36 -12.74 12.87
CA SER A 189 -6.20 -12.09 13.49
C SER A 189 -6.24 -10.56 13.44
N ALA A 190 -7.15 -9.96 12.66
CA ALA A 190 -7.49 -8.54 12.70
C ALA A 190 -8.83 -8.31 13.44
N PRO A 191 -8.82 -8.18 14.78
CA PRO A 191 -10.04 -8.16 15.60
C PRO A 191 -10.78 -6.81 15.58
N ASN A 192 -10.25 -5.78 14.93
CA ASN A 192 -10.78 -4.43 15.07
C ASN A 192 -11.55 -4.00 13.84
N SER A 193 -12.77 -3.50 14.05
CA SER A 193 -13.49 -2.69 13.06
C SER A 193 -12.65 -1.48 12.67
N GLY A 194 -12.59 -1.16 11.39
CA GLY A 194 -12.00 0.09 10.93
C GLY A 194 -12.84 1.29 11.38
N TYR A 195 -12.16 2.41 11.61
CA TYR A 195 -12.77 3.62 12.10
C TYR A 195 -12.07 4.87 11.57
N SER A 196 -12.82 5.97 11.50
CA SER A 196 -12.30 7.33 11.31
C SER A 196 -12.48 8.09 12.62
N GLU A 197 -11.39 8.66 13.12
CA GLU A 197 -11.34 9.41 14.37
C GLU A 197 -10.94 10.85 14.09
N SER A 198 -11.73 11.77 14.65
CA SER A 198 -11.40 13.19 14.66
C SER A 198 -10.22 13.49 15.56
N ARG A 199 -9.49 14.57 15.26
CA ARG A 199 -8.45 15.11 16.16
C ARG A 199 -8.83 16.39 16.86
N ARG A 200 -10.08 16.85 16.70
CA ARG A 200 -10.59 17.99 17.45
C ARG A 200 -11.01 17.55 18.85
N PRO A 201 -10.30 17.95 19.92
CA PRO A 201 -10.78 17.71 21.28
C PRO A 201 -12.06 18.51 21.51
N LEU A 202 -13.04 17.89 22.15
CA LEU A 202 -14.20 18.56 22.69
C LEU A 202 -13.94 18.95 24.15
N ASN A 203 -14.24 20.19 24.50
CA ASN A 203 -14.19 20.70 25.86
C ASN A 203 -15.49 20.37 26.60
N ILE A 204 -15.40 19.43 27.54
CA ILE A 204 -16.59 18.84 28.15
C ILE A 204 -16.56 19.08 29.65
N THR A 205 -17.17 20.19 30.04
CA THR A 205 -17.32 20.58 31.46
C THR A 205 -18.72 20.27 32.01
N SER A 206 -19.70 20.07 31.13
CA SER A 206 -21.08 19.66 31.45
C SER A 206 -21.78 19.18 30.17
N SER A 207 -22.92 18.48 30.30
CA SER A 207 -23.74 18.05 29.16
C SER A 207 -24.14 19.23 28.26
N GLN A 208 -24.50 20.38 28.86
CA GLN A 208 -24.88 21.58 28.09
C GLN A 208 -23.69 22.18 27.34
N ASN A 209 -22.51 22.26 27.96
CA ASN A 209 -21.32 22.80 27.30
C ASN A 209 -20.89 21.97 26.09
N LEU A 210 -21.02 20.64 26.17
CA LEU A 210 -20.79 19.74 25.03
C LEU A 210 -21.75 20.03 23.88
N ILE A 211 -23.05 20.19 24.18
CA ILE A 211 -24.07 20.51 23.18
C ILE A 211 -23.80 21.87 22.53
N ASP A 212 -23.47 22.88 23.33
CA ASP A 212 -23.15 24.23 22.84
C ASP A 212 -21.92 24.21 21.93
N GLU A 213 -20.88 23.47 22.31
CA GLU A 213 -19.67 23.32 21.50
C GLU A 213 -19.95 22.61 20.18
N LEU A 214 -20.67 21.48 20.20
CA LEU A 214 -21.00 20.73 18.98
C LEU A 214 -21.92 21.53 18.06
N ASN A 215 -22.92 22.24 18.59
CA ASN A 215 -23.77 23.13 17.78
C ASN A 215 -23.00 24.35 17.25
N GLY A 216 -21.96 24.81 17.94
CA GLY A 216 -21.07 25.86 17.45
C GLY A 216 -20.13 25.38 16.35
N ILE A 217 -19.71 24.11 16.39
CA ILE A 217 -18.90 23.49 15.34
C ILE A 217 -19.76 23.17 14.12
N ILE A 218 -20.92 22.55 14.35
CA ILE A 218 -21.86 22.07 13.33
C ILE A 218 -23.01 23.09 13.18
N ASP A 219 -22.75 24.13 12.39
CA ASP A 219 -23.68 25.23 12.14
C ASP A 219 -24.35 25.11 10.75
N ASN A 220 -25.17 26.09 10.39
CA ASN A 220 -25.87 26.07 9.09
C ASN A 220 -24.94 26.22 7.88
N GLU A 221 -23.73 26.72 8.09
CA GLU A 221 -22.69 26.89 7.07
C GLU A 221 -21.69 25.72 7.09
N HIS A 222 -21.73 24.82 8.08
CA HIS A 222 -20.77 23.72 8.28
C HIS A 222 -21.49 22.50 8.87
N ARG A 223 -22.14 21.71 8.00
CA ARG A 223 -23.01 20.59 8.41
C ARG A 223 -22.84 19.33 7.57
N ARG A 224 -22.03 19.36 6.52
CA ARG A 224 -21.87 18.27 5.56
C ARG A 224 -20.46 17.71 5.53
N PHE A 225 -20.35 16.43 5.20
CA PHE A 225 -19.10 15.78 4.82
C PHE A 225 -19.43 14.59 3.95
N GLU A 226 -18.44 14.02 3.28
CA GLU A 226 -18.62 12.79 2.50
C GLU A 226 -17.94 11.63 3.22
N ILE A 227 -18.65 10.51 3.33
CA ILE A 227 -18.18 9.28 3.97
C ILE A 227 -18.19 8.10 2.99
N SER A 228 -17.16 7.28 3.02
CA SER A 228 -17.10 5.96 2.38
C SER A 228 -16.90 4.92 3.47
N VAL A 229 -17.69 3.85 3.42
CA VAL A 229 -17.62 2.73 4.36
C VAL A 229 -17.28 1.47 3.58
N ASN A 230 -16.31 0.70 4.06
CA ASN A 230 -15.85 -0.57 3.48
C ASN A 230 -15.50 -0.44 1.98
N ASP A 231 -14.71 0.57 1.65
CA ASP A 231 -14.31 0.94 0.28
C ASP A 231 -15.48 1.15 -0.72
N GLY A 232 -16.69 1.42 -0.20
CA GLY A 232 -17.87 1.77 -0.99
C GLY A 232 -17.81 3.19 -1.59
N PRO A 233 -18.82 3.59 -2.38
CA PRO A 233 -18.91 4.94 -2.90
C PRO A 233 -19.00 5.97 -1.77
N TYR A 234 -18.49 7.17 -2.02
CA TYR A 234 -18.66 8.29 -1.10
C TYR A 234 -20.11 8.78 -1.10
N VAL A 235 -20.66 8.93 0.10
CA VAL A 235 -22.03 9.40 0.37
C VAL A 235 -21.94 10.71 1.13
N GLN A 236 -22.69 11.72 0.67
CA GLN A 236 -22.82 12.98 1.41
C GLN A 236 -23.71 12.75 2.63
N VAL A 237 -23.21 13.12 3.81
CA VAL A 237 -23.94 13.14 5.07
C VAL A 237 -24.27 14.58 5.40
N ASN A 238 -25.50 14.83 5.84
CA ASN A 238 -25.89 16.08 6.47
C ASN A 238 -26.17 15.84 7.95
N LEU A 239 -25.40 16.46 8.84
CA LEU A 239 -25.58 16.34 10.28
C LEU A 239 -26.69 17.25 10.82
N LYS A 240 -27.18 18.20 10.02
CA LYS A 240 -28.23 19.15 10.42
C LYS A 240 -29.26 19.33 9.31
N GLU A 241 -30.42 18.68 9.45
CA GLU A 241 -31.54 18.86 8.53
C GLU A 241 -32.37 20.10 8.90
N ASN A 242 -32.86 20.83 7.89
CA ASN A 242 -33.65 22.07 7.97
C ASN A 242 -32.92 23.32 8.50
N ASP A 243 -33.36 24.50 8.07
CA ASP A 243 -32.78 25.84 8.29
C ASP A 243 -32.69 26.27 9.79
N GLY A 244 -31.95 25.54 10.62
CA GLY A 244 -31.55 25.94 11.97
C GLY A 244 -32.62 25.81 13.07
N VAL A 245 -33.68 25.02 12.88
CA VAL A 245 -34.76 24.88 13.88
C VAL A 245 -34.59 23.64 14.78
N ASP A 246 -33.96 22.58 14.28
CA ASP A 246 -33.66 21.39 15.07
C ASP A 246 -32.23 21.49 15.62
N ALA A 247 -32.10 21.48 16.95
CA ALA A 247 -30.81 21.23 17.60
C ALA A 247 -30.34 19.85 17.15
N ILE A 248 -29.07 19.71 16.78
CA ILE A 248 -28.50 18.40 16.44
C ILE A 248 -28.61 17.48 17.64
N LEU A 249 -28.74 18.01 18.86
CA LEU A 249 -28.54 17.29 20.10
C LEU A 249 -29.43 17.92 21.18
N THR A 250 -30.34 17.16 21.77
CA THR A 250 -31.06 17.55 23.00
C THR A 250 -30.49 16.77 24.17
N ALA A 251 -30.18 17.44 25.29
CA ALA A 251 -29.85 16.75 26.53
C ALA A 251 -31.10 16.02 27.04
N ASP A 252 -31.00 14.72 27.28
CA ASP A 252 -32.05 13.96 27.99
C ASP A 252 -32.03 14.27 29.50
N ASP A 253 -30.84 14.43 30.10
CA ASP A 253 -30.63 14.85 31.49
C ASP A 253 -29.30 15.64 31.65
N PRO A 254 -29.32 16.90 32.11
CA PRO A 254 -28.10 17.68 32.34
C PRO A 254 -27.18 17.11 33.42
N ALA A 255 -27.65 16.17 34.26
CA ALA A 255 -26.85 15.45 35.25
C ALA A 255 -26.20 14.17 34.70
N ASP A 256 -26.64 13.65 33.54
CA ASP A 256 -26.11 12.43 32.92
C ASP A 256 -25.25 12.76 31.69
N LEU A 257 -23.96 13.01 31.94
CA LEU A 257 -22.99 13.28 30.88
C LEU A 257 -22.76 12.07 29.97
N GLN A 258 -22.74 10.85 30.51
CA GLN A 258 -22.50 9.64 29.72
C GLN A 258 -23.68 9.33 28.82
N GLY A 259 -24.91 9.41 29.33
CA GLY A 259 -26.11 9.27 28.51
C GLY A 259 -26.17 10.35 27.42
N THR A 260 -25.75 11.57 27.72
CA THR A 260 -25.65 12.64 26.72
C THR A 260 -24.65 12.29 25.61
N LEU A 261 -23.45 11.80 25.95
CA LEU A 261 -22.44 11.36 24.97
C LEU A 261 -22.95 10.24 24.07
N ASP A 262 -23.60 9.24 24.66
CA ASP A 262 -24.15 8.09 23.93
C ASP A 262 -25.29 8.52 22.99
N ASN A 263 -26.19 9.40 23.45
CA ASN A 263 -27.26 9.97 22.64
C ASN A 263 -26.72 10.77 21.44
N ILE A 264 -25.72 11.62 21.68
CA ILE A 264 -25.05 12.41 20.63
C ILE A 264 -24.45 11.49 19.57
N ALA A 265 -23.72 10.46 20.00
CA ALA A 265 -23.12 9.49 19.11
C ALA A 265 -24.18 8.71 18.31
N ASN A 266 -25.27 8.30 18.96
CA ASN A 266 -26.38 7.60 18.33
C ASN A 266 -27.09 8.46 17.29
N GLU A 267 -27.29 9.75 17.55
CA GLU A 267 -27.92 10.66 16.60
C GLU A 267 -27.04 10.88 15.36
N ILE A 268 -25.74 11.14 15.56
CA ILE A 268 -24.78 11.25 14.45
C ILE A 268 -24.77 9.97 13.62
N ALA A 269 -24.68 8.80 14.27
CA ALA A 269 -24.72 7.51 13.58
C ALA A 269 -26.03 7.31 12.79
N THR A 270 -27.17 7.72 13.36
CA THR A 270 -28.48 7.63 12.71
C THR A 270 -28.52 8.45 11.43
N LYS A 271 -28.06 9.70 11.46
CA LYS A 271 -28.01 10.58 10.27
C LYS A 271 -27.05 10.03 9.20
N ILE A 272 -25.88 9.53 9.59
CA ILE A 272 -24.95 8.89 8.65
C ILE A 272 -25.59 7.67 8.00
N ASN A 273 -26.18 6.77 8.79
CA ASN A 273 -26.78 5.55 8.28
C ASN A 273 -27.98 5.82 7.38
N ALA A 274 -28.79 6.85 7.68
CA ALA A 274 -29.88 7.30 6.83
C ALA A 274 -29.38 7.84 5.48
N ALA A 275 -28.29 8.62 5.47
CA ALA A 275 -27.66 9.08 4.24
C ALA A 275 -27.12 7.91 3.40
N ILE A 276 -26.50 6.91 4.04
CA ILE A 276 -26.04 5.69 3.37
C ILE A 276 -27.21 4.93 2.73
N ASP A 277 -28.32 4.72 3.46
CA ASP A 277 -29.52 4.04 2.95
C ASP A 277 -30.17 4.77 1.78
N ALA A 278 -30.04 6.10 1.71
CA ALA A 278 -30.60 6.90 0.62
C ALA A 278 -29.83 6.71 -0.70
N VAL A 279 -28.56 6.31 -0.65
CA VAL A 279 -27.68 6.20 -1.83
C VAL A 279 -27.37 4.76 -2.19
N ILE A 280 -27.26 3.87 -1.20
CA ILE A 280 -26.81 2.49 -1.39
C ILE A 280 -27.90 1.51 -0.92
N PRO A 281 -28.20 0.42 -1.67
CA PRO A 281 -29.29 -0.50 -1.34
C PRO A 281 -29.23 -1.14 0.06
N PRO A 282 -30.38 -1.63 0.59
CA PRO A 282 -30.47 -2.29 1.90
C PRO A 282 -29.52 -3.49 2.03
N GLY A 283 -28.89 -3.64 3.20
CA GLY A 283 -27.87 -4.66 3.45
C GLY A 283 -26.42 -4.15 3.35
N THR A 284 -26.24 -2.83 3.21
CA THR A 284 -24.94 -2.17 3.18
C THR A 284 -24.27 -2.06 4.56
N PRO A 285 -22.94 -1.93 4.61
CA PRO A 285 -22.20 -1.63 5.82
C PRO A 285 -22.73 -0.37 6.51
N LYS A 286 -23.00 -0.49 7.81
CA LYS A 286 -23.45 0.59 8.69
C LYS A 286 -22.31 1.09 9.55
N VAL A 287 -22.51 2.22 10.19
CA VAL A 287 -21.59 2.74 11.18
C VAL A 287 -22.23 2.87 12.55
N THR A 288 -21.40 2.78 13.57
CA THR A 288 -21.66 3.28 14.92
C THR A 288 -20.75 4.47 15.16
N CYS A 289 -21.17 5.38 16.03
CA CYS A 289 -20.29 6.45 16.48
C CYS A 289 -20.05 6.28 17.98
N SER A 290 -18.94 6.82 18.46
CA SER A 290 -18.68 6.96 19.89
C SER A 290 -17.85 8.21 20.16
N LEU A 291 -17.95 8.69 21.39
CA LEU A 291 -17.08 9.70 21.96
C LEU A 291 -16.30 9.00 23.08
N PRO A 292 -15.09 8.46 22.80
CA PRO A 292 -14.37 7.63 23.74
C PRO A 292 -14.15 8.34 25.08
N SER A 293 -14.35 7.61 26.18
CA SER A 293 -14.15 8.13 27.51
C SER A 293 -12.66 8.37 27.79
N GLY A 294 -12.32 9.54 28.31
CA GLY A 294 -10.94 9.94 28.57
C GLY A 294 -10.80 11.44 28.79
N ASN A 295 -9.55 11.89 29.01
CA ASN A 295 -9.24 13.32 29.20
C ASN A 295 -9.46 14.15 27.93
N ILE A 296 -9.42 13.52 26.76
CA ILE A 296 -9.69 14.13 25.46
C ILE A 296 -10.78 13.30 24.80
N GLN A 297 -11.94 13.91 24.58
CA GLN A 297 -13.03 13.28 23.88
C GLN A 297 -13.03 13.77 22.43
N VAL A 298 -13.09 12.82 21.51
CA VAL A 298 -13.08 13.03 20.06
C VAL A 298 -14.20 12.19 19.46
N LEU A 299 -14.79 12.65 18.37
CA LEU A 299 -15.75 11.85 17.62
C LEU A 299 -15.00 10.73 16.89
N ARG A 300 -15.45 9.48 17.10
CA ARG A 300 -15.01 8.30 16.36
C ARG A 300 -16.20 7.67 15.63
N ILE A 301 -16.01 7.35 14.36
CA ILE A 301 -17.01 6.69 13.50
C ILE A 301 -16.45 5.33 13.09
N ILE A 302 -17.15 4.25 13.43
CA ILE A 302 -16.67 2.87 13.38
C ILE A 302 -17.55 2.08 12.40
N SER A 303 -16.95 1.28 11.52
CA SER A 303 -17.69 0.36 10.65
C SER A 303 -18.28 -0.81 11.47
N ASN A 304 -19.55 -1.11 11.27
CA ASN A 304 -20.24 -2.23 11.92
C ASN A 304 -20.05 -3.56 11.19
N ASP A 305 -19.41 -3.54 10.01
CA ASP A 305 -19.13 -4.74 9.23
C ASP A 305 -17.64 -5.05 9.28
N ASN A 306 -17.34 -6.34 9.49
CA ASN A 306 -15.99 -6.82 9.64
C ASN A 306 -15.35 -7.19 8.30
N SER A 307 -16.08 -7.45 7.22
CA SER A 307 -15.52 -8.02 5.97
C SER A 307 -14.37 -7.19 5.37
N LEU A 308 -14.55 -5.87 5.23
CA LEU A 308 -13.55 -4.91 4.74
C LEU A 308 -13.29 -3.75 5.70
N ALA A 309 -13.89 -3.80 6.91
CA ALA A 309 -14.05 -2.72 7.90
C ALA A 309 -13.12 -1.51 7.68
N SER A 310 -13.64 -0.49 7.00
CA SER A 310 -12.96 0.78 6.75
C SER A 310 -13.97 1.93 6.83
N VAL A 311 -13.53 3.08 7.35
CA VAL A 311 -14.31 4.32 7.31
C VAL A 311 -13.38 5.42 6.81
N ARG A 312 -13.75 6.05 5.70
CA ARG A 312 -12.98 7.12 5.07
C ARG A 312 -13.84 8.36 4.93
N ILE A 313 -13.30 9.51 5.34
CA ILE A 313 -13.99 10.80 5.31
C ILE A 313 -13.21 11.76 4.42
N ARG A 314 -13.96 12.55 3.64
CA ARG A 314 -13.43 13.68 2.90
C ARG A 314 -14.34 14.88 3.05
N LYS A 315 -13.80 16.05 2.70
CA LYS A 315 -14.55 17.30 2.71
C LYS A 315 -15.73 17.25 1.75
N ASP A 316 -16.85 17.84 2.18
CA ASP A 316 -17.90 18.20 1.22
C ASP A 316 -17.47 19.40 0.37
N ALA A 317 -18.06 19.53 -0.82
CA ALA A 317 -17.85 20.71 -1.66
C ALA A 317 -18.54 21.95 -1.10
N ASN A 318 -19.64 21.78 -0.35
CA ASN A 318 -20.44 22.85 0.23
C ASN A 318 -20.70 22.56 1.71
N GLU A 319 -20.63 23.59 2.54
CA GLU A 319 -20.99 23.51 3.95
C GLU A 319 -20.19 22.44 4.74
N ASP A 320 -18.89 22.32 4.46
CA ASP A 320 -18.03 21.28 5.02
C ASP A 320 -17.83 21.42 6.54
N VAL A 321 -18.14 20.35 7.27
CA VAL A 321 -17.89 20.24 8.71
C VAL A 321 -16.65 19.39 9.02
N SER A 322 -16.18 18.56 8.07
CA SER A 322 -15.06 17.64 8.31
C SER A 322 -13.77 18.39 8.67
N SER A 323 -13.50 19.54 8.04
CA SER A 323 -12.35 20.40 8.35
C SER A 323 -12.40 20.99 9.76
N ARG A 324 -13.59 21.34 10.25
CA ARG A 324 -13.78 21.87 11.61
C ARG A 324 -13.63 20.80 12.67
N LEU A 325 -14.16 19.60 12.40
CA LEU A 325 -14.03 18.45 13.28
C LEU A 325 -12.67 17.75 13.15
N MET A 326 -11.85 18.10 12.15
CA MET A 326 -10.63 17.38 11.79
C MET A 326 -10.91 15.88 11.55
N LEU A 327 -11.98 15.58 10.82
CA LEU A 327 -12.37 14.24 10.40
C LEU A 327 -11.80 13.94 9.02
N GLY A 328 -11.21 12.76 8.84
CA GLY A 328 -10.56 12.38 7.60
C GLY A 328 -9.10 12.80 7.53
N ILE A 329 -8.30 11.99 6.84
CA ILE A 329 -6.83 12.18 6.71
C ILE A 329 -6.45 13.56 6.15
N ASP A 330 -7.22 14.09 5.19
CA ASP A 330 -6.92 15.35 4.50
C ASP A 330 -7.23 16.57 5.40
N GLN A 331 -7.99 16.35 6.47
CA GLN A 331 -8.39 17.34 7.47
C GLN A 331 -7.58 17.19 8.77
N GLY A 332 -6.62 16.27 8.80
CA GLY A 332 -5.77 15.98 9.95
C GLY A 332 -6.32 14.89 10.87
N GLY A 333 -7.45 14.26 10.56
CA GLY A 333 -7.98 13.09 11.27
C GLY A 333 -7.14 11.83 11.12
N ILE A 334 -7.56 10.75 11.78
CA ILE A 334 -6.88 9.44 11.75
C ILE A 334 -7.86 8.38 11.28
N GLU A 335 -7.43 7.50 10.37
CA GLU A 335 -8.28 6.45 9.81
C GLU A 335 -7.59 5.10 9.89
N PHE A 336 -8.14 4.21 10.71
CA PHE A 336 -7.71 2.83 10.81
C PHE A 336 -8.63 1.95 9.98
N THR A 337 -8.06 1.03 9.23
CA THR A 337 -8.77 -0.08 8.62
C THR A 337 -8.60 -1.32 9.48
N ARG A 338 -9.39 -2.35 9.19
CA ARG A 338 -9.22 -3.67 9.80
C ARG A 338 -7.77 -4.17 9.72
N TYR A 339 -7.14 -3.98 8.58
CA TYR A 339 -5.80 -4.52 8.28
C TYR A 339 -4.67 -3.63 8.80
N SER A 340 -4.97 -2.44 9.34
CA SER A 340 -3.97 -1.52 9.90
C SER A 340 -3.06 -2.17 10.95
N ALA A 341 -3.62 -3.03 11.80
CA ALA A 341 -2.87 -3.73 12.85
C ALA A 341 -1.94 -4.83 12.29
N LEU A 342 -2.21 -5.31 11.08
CA LEU A 342 -1.41 -6.33 10.41
C LEU A 342 -0.30 -5.72 9.53
N ARG A 343 -0.14 -4.40 9.48
CA ARG A 343 0.89 -3.80 8.65
C ARG A 343 2.29 -4.12 9.21
N PRO A 344 3.28 -4.40 8.34
CA PRO A 344 4.65 -4.66 8.76
C PRO A 344 5.25 -3.48 9.51
N ALA A 345 5.99 -3.74 10.58
CA ALA A 345 6.60 -2.69 11.37
C ALA A 345 7.59 -1.86 10.53
N PRO A 346 7.61 -0.53 10.67
CA PRO A 346 8.65 0.28 10.07
C PRO A 346 9.99 -0.10 10.70
N ASN A 347 11.04 -0.15 9.88
CA ASN A 347 12.38 -0.54 10.33
C ASN A 347 13.42 0.50 9.91
N ALA A 348 14.51 0.58 10.69
CA ALA A 348 15.50 1.65 10.58
C ALA A 348 16.52 1.45 9.44
N ASN A 349 16.33 0.45 8.56
CA ASN A 349 17.19 0.28 7.38
C ASN A 349 17.04 1.44 6.38
N VAL A 350 15.97 2.24 6.50
CA VAL A 350 15.72 3.42 5.66
C VAL A 350 16.00 4.70 6.48
N PHE A 351 17.28 4.97 6.75
CA PHE A 351 17.68 6.25 7.37
C PHE A 351 18.09 7.25 6.28
N ASP A 352 17.14 8.02 5.76
CA ASP A 352 17.43 9.12 4.82
C ASP A 352 17.72 10.42 5.58
N LEU A 353 19.01 10.74 5.75
CA LEU A 353 19.48 11.99 6.35
C LEU A 353 19.08 13.25 5.57
N ARG A 354 18.53 13.14 4.35
CA ARG A 354 18.02 14.29 3.58
C ARG A 354 16.61 14.69 3.96
N ASN A 355 15.93 13.87 4.76
CA ASN A 355 14.52 14.07 5.16
C ASN A 355 14.36 14.29 6.67
N VAL A 356 15.24 15.10 7.26
CA VAL A 356 15.23 15.48 8.70
C VAL A 356 13.92 16.18 9.10
N ASN A 357 13.15 16.69 8.14
CA ASN A 357 11.84 17.31 8.39
C ASN A 357 10.74 16.29 8.74
N ALA A 358 10.93 14.99 8.47
CA ALA A 358 10.01 13.93 8.90
C ALA A 358 10.18 13.52 10.38
N LEU A 359 11.20 14.05 11.07
CA LEU A 359 11.47 13.82 12.49
C LEU A 359 10.84 14.86 13.43
N GLN A 360 9.81 15.59 12.98
CA GLN A 360 9.05 16.44 13.89
C GLN A 360 8.01 15.64 14.68
N ILE A 361 8.33 15.48 15.98
CA ILE A 361 7.43 15.32 17.13
C ILE A 361 7.06 13.87 17.48
N TRP A 362 7.95 13.21 18.22
CA TRP A 362 7.59 12.38 19.38
C TRP A 362 8.62 12.57 20.50
N PHE A 363 8.57 13.74 21.16
CA PHE A 363 9.16 13.86 22.49
C PHE A 363 8.18 13.22 23.49
N ARG A 364 8.48 12.00 23.95
CA ARG A 364 7.88 11.48 25.19
C ARG A 364 8.51 12.25 26.35
N MET A 365 7.79 13.24 26.86
CA MET A 365 8.11 13.85 28.15
C MET A 365 7.68 12.87 29.23
N GLN A 366 8.64 12.20 29.87
CA GLN A 366 8.41 11.57 31.16
C GLN A 366 8.35 12.68 32.21
N LEU A 367 7.24 12.72 32.96
CA LEU A 367 7.19 13.21 34.33
C LEU A 367 6.76 12.04 35.22
#